data_AF-A0A2N9GDX8-F1
#
_entry.id   AF-A0A2N9GDX8-F1
#
_cell.length_a   1.000
_cell.length_b   1.000
_cell.length_c   1.000
_cell.angle_alpha   90.00
_cell.angle_beta   90.00
_cell.angle_gamma   90.00
#
_symmetry.space_group_name_H-M   'P 1'
#
loop_
_entity.id
_entity.type
_entity.pdbx_description
1 polymer ?
#
loop_
_entity_poly.entity_id
_entity_poly.type
_entity_poly.pdbx_seq_one_letter_code
_entity_poly.pdbx_strand_id
1 'polypeptide(L)'
;MGEVVLASWFRLKYPHVALGALASSAPILYFDAITPQNGYLSIVTKDFREASETCYQTILKSWSEIDKVASEPHAQYNHPPSYPVTMVCSGIDGAPSEIDILSKIFAGVVAYFGNSSCYVNGPRNISETIEGWSWQRCSEMVIPIGCSNDTMFPPDPFNLSSYTEQCNSEYGVPPRPHWVTTYFGGHVHIDSLL
;
A
#
# COMPACT_ATOMS: atom_id res chain seq x y z
N MET A 1 -8.41 -5.19 3.56
CA MET A 1 -7.83 -6.29 2.74
C MET A 1 -8.20 -7.67 3.26
N GLY A 2 -8.00 -7.98 4.55
CA GLY A 2 -8.32 -9.33 5.09
C GLY A 2 -9.77 -9.81 4.92
N GLU A 3 -10.76 -8.95 5.16
CA GLU A 3 -12.18 -9.34 5.17
C GLU A 3 -12.70 -9.93 3.84
N VAL A 4 -12.22 -9.41 2.71
CA VAL A 4 -12.74 -9.81 1.38
C VAL A 4 -12.14 -11.11 0.85
N VAL A 5 -10.94 -11.51 1.31
CA VAL A 5 -10.36 -12.82 0.95
C VAL A 5 -11.01 -13.97 1.72
N LEU A 6 -11.49 -13.70 2.95
CA LEU A 6 -12.21 -14.67 3.78
C LEU A 6 -13.49 -15.18 3.10
N ALA A 7 -14.20 -14.35 2.33
CA ALA A 7 -15.39 -14.78 1.59
C ALA A 7 -15.08 -15.87 0.55
N SER A 8 -14.03 -15.67 -0.27
CA SER A 8 -13.56 -16.68 -1.24
C SER A 8 -13.11 -17.96 -0.54
N TRP A 9 -12.30 -17.83 0.51
CA TRP A 9 -11.75 -18.95 1.26
C TRP A 9 -12.82 -19.76 1.99
N PHE A 10 -13.84 -19.10 2.54
CA PHE A 10 -14.98 -19.78 3.16
C PHE A 10 -15.76 -20.61 2.14
N ARG A 11 -16.04 -20.07 0.95
CA ARG A 11 -16.71 -20.81 -0.13
C ARG A 11 -15.87 -21.97 -0.67
N LEU A 12 -14.55 -21.83 -0.69
CA LEU A 12 -13.61 -22.90 -1.08
C LEU A 12 -13.57 -24.05 -0.06
N LYS A 13 -13.51 -23.73 1.25
CA LYS A 13 -13.36 -24.73 2.32
C LYS A 13 -14.69 -25.33 2.79
N TYR A 14 -15.78 -24.59 2.68
CA TYR A 14 -17.10 -24.98 3.14
C TYR A 14 -18.15 -24.89 1.99
N PRO A 15 -17.95 -25.59 0.86
CA PRO A 15 -18.87 -25.58 -0.28
C PRO A 15 -20.26 -26.16 0.05
N HIS A 16 -20.37 -26.90 1.16
CA HIS A 16 -21.60 -27.46 1.70
C HIS A 16 -22.35 -26.49 2.64
N VAL A 17 -21.73 -25.37 3.04
CA VAL A 17 -22.34 -24.33 3.88
C VAL A 17 -22.71 -23.10 3.04
N ALA A 18 -21.84 -22.69 2.12
CA ALA A 18 -22.08 -21.55 1.23
C ALA A 18 -22.22 -22.02 -0.23
N LEU A 19 -23.33 -21.65 -0.88
CA LEU A 19 -23.57 -21.94 -2.30
C LEU A 19 -22.65 -21.14 -3.23
N GLY A 20 -22.30 -19.90 -2.85
CA GLY A 20 -21.41 -19.00 -3.58
C GLY A 20 -20.83 -17.91 -2.67
N ALA A 21 -19.92 -17.09 -3.21
CA ALA A 21 -19.38 -15.90 -2.54
C ALA A 21 -19.14 -14.79 -3.56
N LEU A 22 -19.33 -13.54 -3.13
CA LEU A 22 -18.93 -12.34 -3.89
C LEU A 22 -17.75 -11.69 -3.17
N ALA A 23 -16.56 -11.75 -3.76
CA ALA A 23 -15.32 -11.26 -3.18
C ALA A 23 -14.80 -10.03 -3.94
N SER A 24 -15.43 -8.88 -3.71
CA SER A 24 -15.05 -7.62 -4.36
C SER A 24 -13.69 -7.12 -3.85
N SER A 25 -12.82 -6.70 -4.77
CA SER A 25 -11.46 -6.20 -4.47
C SER A 25 -10.61 -7.14 -3.59
N ALA A 26 -10.80 -8.46 -3.71
CA ALA A 26 -10.07 -9.47 -2.94
C ALA A 26 -8.74 -9.85 -3.61
N PRO A 27 -7.57 -9.48 -3.05
CA PRO A 27 -6.27 -9.71 -3.69
C PRO A 27 -5.76 -11.15 -3.44
N ILE A 28 -6.55 -12.16 -3.80
CA ILE A 28 -6.27 -13.58 -3.52
C ILE A 28 -5.00 -14.12 -4.22
N LEU A 29 -4.45 -13.38 -5.19
CA LEU A 29 -3.20 -13.71 -5.89
C LEU A 29 -1.96 -12.97 -5.36
N TYR A 30 -2.10 -12.04 -4.39
CA TYR A 30 -0.98 -11.25 -3.83
C TYR A 30 -0.19 -12.00 -2.74
N PHE A 31 -0.11 -13.33 -2.85
CA PHE A 31 0.67 -14.17 -1.95
C PHE A 31 1.74 -14.90 -2.77
N ASP A 32 2.89 -15.17 -2.15
CA ASP A 32 4.02 -15.83 -2.82
C ASP A 32 4.50 -15.03 -4.06
N ALA A 33 5.22 -15.67 -4.98
CA ALA A 33 5.67 -15.07 -6.24
C ALA A 33 4.61 -15.07 -7.38
N ILE A 34 3.30 -15.14 -7.07
CA ILE A 34 2.24 -15.25 -8.08
C ILE A 34 2.03 -13.94 -8.84
N THR A 35 2.08 -12.80 -8.15
CA THR A 35 2.02 -11.46 -8.76
C THR A 35 3.35 -10.72 -8.57
N PRO A 36 3.78 -9.85 -9.51
CA PRO A 36 4.94 -8.99 -9.32
C PRO A 36 4.82 -8.15 -8.05
N GLN A 37 5.89 -8.06 -7.26
CA GLN A 37 5.91 -7.32 -5.98
C GLN A 37 5.56 -5.83 -6.15
N ASN A 38 5.97 -5.24 -7.28
CA ASN A 38 5.67 -3.86 -7.66
C ASN A 38 4.30 -3.70 -8.36
N GLY A 39 3.54 -4.77 -8.55
CA GLY A 39 2.28 -4.76 -9.29
C GLY A 39 1.21 -3.83 -8.71
N TYR A 40 1.17 -3.67 -7.38
CA TYR A 40 0.26 -2.71 -6.75
C TYR A 40 0.68 -1.26 -7.04
N LEU A 41 1.97 -0.95 -6.86
CA LEU A 41 2.49 0.42 -6.95
C LEU A 41 2.70 0.91 -8.38
N SER A 42 2.83 0.01 -9.36
CA SER A 42 2.79 0.36 -10.77
C SER A 42 1.39 0.77 -11.22
N ILE A 43 0.33 0.15 -10.68
CA ILE A 43 -1.06 0.61 -10.87
C ILE A 43 -1.27 1.97 -10.19
N VAL A 44 -0.84 2.17 -8.94
CA VAL A 44 -0.91 3.49 -8.29
C VAL A 44 -0.16 4.55 -9.10
N THR A 45 1.04 4.24 -9.60
CA THR A 45 1.82 5.14 -10.48
C THR A 45 1.05 5.50 -11.74
N LYS A 46 0.39 4.51 -12.35
CA LYS A 46 -0.43 4.68 -13.55
C LYS A 46 -1.64 5.58 -13.26
N ASP A 47 -2.37 5.36 -12.17
CA ASP A 47 -3.56 6.15 -11.80
C ASP A 47 -3.22 7.64 -11.64
N PHE A 48 -2.09 7.96 -11.00
CA PHE A 48 -1.61 9.34 -10.87
C PHE A 48 -1.21 9.95 -12.23
N ARG A 49 -0.54 9.18 -13.09
CA ARG A 49 -0.14 9.65 -14.44
C ARG A 49 -1.35 9.86 -15.37
N GLU A 50 -2.35 8.98 -15.30
CA GLU A 50 -3.61 9.12 -16.05
C GLU A 50 -4.46 10.29 -15.53
N ALA A 51 -4.39 10.60 -14.22
CA ALA A 51 -5.04 11.79 -13.66
C ALA A 51 -4.34 13.09 -14.09
N SER A 52 -3.00 13.14 -14.06
CA SER A 52 -2.20 14.26 -14.56
C SER A 52 -0.72 13.89 -14.71
N GLU A 53 -0.18 14.03 -15.93
CA GLU A 53 1.25 13.87 -16.21
C GLU A 53 2.09 14.91 -15.45
N THR A 54 1.64 16.15 -15.31
CA THR A 54 2.39 17.20 -14.59
C THR A 54 2.42 16.96 -13.08
N CYS A 55 1.31 16.44 -12.52
CA CYS A 55 1.26 15.95 -11.14
C CYS A 55 2.25 14.80 -10.92
N TYR A 56 2.18 13.76 -11.76
CA TYR A 56 3.09 12.61 -11.72
C TYR A 56 4.56 13.04 -11.81
N GLN A 57 4.93 13.91 -12.75
CA GLN A 57 6.29 14.43 -12.90
C GLN A 57 6.74 15.27 -11.70
N THR A 58 5.82 15.98 -11.04
CA THR A 58 6.12 16.78 -9.83
C THR A 58 6.34 15.89 -8.62
N ILE A 59 5.51 14.85 -8.43
CA ILE A 59 5.69 13.83 -7.39
C ILE A 59 7.03 13.10 -7.58
N LEU A 60 7.32 12.63 -8.80
CA LEU A 60 8.57 11.91 -9.10
C LEU A 60 9.82 12.74 -8.77
N LYS A 61 9.81 14.05 -9.08
CA LYS A 61 10.92 14.98 -8.77
C LYS A 61 10.94 15.42 -7.31
N SER A 62 9.84 15.28 -6.57
CA SER A 62 9.80 15.71 -5.18
C SER A 62 10.68 14.86 -4.27
N TRP A 63 10.85 13.56 -4.56
CA TRP A 63 11.62 12.65 -3.72
C TRP A 63 13.06 13.11 -3.48
N SER A 64 13.77 13.62 -4.49
CA SER A 64 15.14 14.12 -4.30
C SER A 64 15.21 15.38 -3.41
N GLU A 65 14.16 16.20 -3.38
CA GLU A 65 14.09 17.34 -2.46
C GLU A 65 13.61 16.89 -1.06
N ILE A 66 12.72 15.90 -0.97
CA ILE A 66 12.28 15.28 0.28
C ILE A 66 13.45 14.59 0.96
N ASP A 67 14.24 13.76 0.27
CA ASP A 67 15.40 13.05 0.83
C ASP A 67 16.47 14.02 1.34
N LYS A 68 16.68 15.13 0.62
CA LYS A 68 17.57 16.22 1.00
C LYS A 68 17.10 16.90 2.28
N VAL A 69 15.81 17.23 2.41
CA VAL A 69 15.24 17.81 3.64
C VAL A 69 15.16 16.77 4.77
N ALA A 70 14.93 15.49 4.46
CA ALA A 70 14.87 14.38 5.42
C ALA A 70 16.25 13.96 5.96
N SER A 71 17.33 14.40 5.30
CA SER A 71 18.69 14.33 5.86
C SER A 71 18.93 15.37 6.97
N GLU A 72 18.05 16.36 7.10
CA GLU A 72 17.91 17.22 8.28
C GLU A 72 16.94 16.57 9.30
N PRO A 73 16.93 16.94 10.59
CA PRO A 73 16.40 16.10 11.68
C PRO A 73 14.89 15.75 11.71
N HIS A 74 14.09 16.06 10.68
CA HIS A 74 12.63 16.04 10.74
C HIS A 74 11.96 15.55 9.43
N ALA A 75 11.68 14.24 9.34
CA ALA A 75 10.92 13.64 8.23
C ALA A 75 9.69 12.84 8.72
N GLN A 76 8.53 12.94 8.05
CA GLN A 76 7.27 12.28 8.45
C GLN A 76 6.39 11.89 7.24
N TYR A 77 5.63 10.79 7.36
CA TYR A 77 4.78 10.16 6.33
C TYR A 77 3.31 9.98 6.80
N ASN A 78 2.32 9.79 5.89
CA ASN A 78 0.88 9.80 6.25
C ASN A 78 -0.10 8.99 5.35
N HIS A 79 -1.32 8.72 5.87
CA HIS A 79 -2.45 7.92 5.30
C HIS A 79 -3.70 7.96 6.27
N PRO A 80 -5.00 7.71 5.93
CA PRO A 80 -5.76 7.61 4.65
C PRO A 80 -6.85 8.73 4.46
N PRO A 81 -8.20 8.53 4.23
CA PRO A 81 -8.83 8.54 2.89
C PRO A 81 -9.99 9.55 2.62
N SER A 82 -9.95 10.25 1.48
CA SER A 82 -11.09 10.36 0.52
C SER A 82 -10.63 10.98 -0.82
N TYR A 83 -10.99 10.38 -1.97
CA TYR A 83 -10.58 10.77 -3.34
C TYR A 83 -9.17 11.40 -3.50
N PRO A 84 -8.10 10.75 -2.99
CA PRO A 84 -6.78 11.38 -2.83
C PRO A 84 -6.16 11.87 -4.14
N VAL A 85 -6.17 11.06 -5.19
CA VAL A 85 -5.40 11.33 -6.42
C VAL A 85 -5.82 12.65 -7.07
N THR A 86 -7.12 12.81 -7.35
CA THR A 86 -7.65 14.02 -7.99
C THR A 86 -7.51 15.25 -7.10
N MET A 87 -7.71 15.12 -5.79
CA MET A 87 -7.55 16.23 -4.83
C MET A 87 -6.09 16.71 -4.75
N VAL A 88 -5.15 15.78 -4.57
CA VAL A 88 -3.71 16.05 -4.51
C VAL A 88 -3.21 16.64 -5.83
N CYS A 89 -3.54 16.04 -6.97
CA CYS A 89 -3.11 16.56 -8.26
C CYS A 89 -3.74 17.94 -8.57
N SER A 90 -5.00 18.18 -8.23
CA SER A 90 -5.61 19.51 -8.38
C SER A 90 -4.91 20.57 -7.52
N GLY A 91 -4.45 20.20 -6.31
CA GLY A 91 -3.65 21.08 -5.46
C GLY A 91 -2.24 21.35 -6.00
N ILE A 92 -1.57 20.31 -6.54
CA ILE A 92 -0.23 20.42 -7.13
C ILE A 92 -0.25 21.24 -8.43
N ASP A 93 -1.15 20.92 -9.37
CA ASP A 93 -1.24 21.58 -10.67
C ASP A 93 -1.88 22.99 -10.58
N GLY A 94 -2.72 23.22 -9.56
CA GLY A 94 -3.33 24.53 -9.27
C GLY A 94 -2.39 25.51 -8.55
N ALA A 95 -1.23 25.06 -8.07
CA ALA A 95 -0.23 25.92 -7.46
C ALA A 95 0.51 26.75 -8.53
N PRO A 96 0.79 28.06 -8.30
CA PRO A 96 1.46 28.90 -9.28
C PRO A 96 2.78 28.32 -9.80
N SER A 97 3.02 28.49 -11.10
CA SER A 97 4.19 27.91 -11.78
C SER A 97 5.53 28.35 -11.18
N GLU A 98 5.57 29.56 -10.62
CA GLU A 98 6.74 30.24 -10.05
C GLU A 98 7.21 29.70 -8.68
N ILE A 99 6.40 28.90 -7.98
CA ILE A 99 6.77 28.34 -6.68
C ILE A 99 7.53 27.01 -6.83
N ASP A 100 8.40 26.71 -5.86
CA ASP A 100 9.24 25.52 -5.80
C ASP A 100 8.44 24.20 -5.65
N ILE A 101 9.13 23.07 -5.86
CA ILE A 101 8.51 21.74 -5.86
C ILE A 101 7.90 21.38 -4.50
N LEU A 102 8.56 21.72 -3.38
CA LEU A 102 8.06 21.40 -2.05
C LEU A 102 6.79 22.20 -1.73
N SER A 103 6.73 23.47 -2.15
CA SER A 103 5.52 24.29 -2.04
C SER A 103 4.35 23.74 -2.88
N LYS A 104 4.62 23.16 -4.06
CA LYS A 104 3.58 22.49 -4.88
C LYS A 104 3.09 21.20 -4.24
N ILE A 105 3.98 20.38 -3.69
CA ILE A 105 3.61 19.21 -2.89
C ILE A 105 2.80 19.62 -1.66
N PHE A 106 3.20 20.69 -0.96
CA PHE A 106 2.45 21.24 0.18
C PHE A 106 1.05 21.72 -0.22
N ALA A 107 0.88 22.32 -1.41
CA ALA A 107 -0.45 22.65 -1.93
C ALA A 107 -1.32 21.38 -2.14
N GLY A 108 -0.73 20.27 -2.59
CA GLY A 108 -1.38 18.96 -2.62
C GLY A 108 -1.76 18.42 -1.22
N VAL A 109 -0.89 18.60 -0.22
CA VAL A 109 -1.15 18.24 1.19
C VAL A 109 -2.31 19.07 1.76
N VAL A 110 -2.31 20.40 1.53
CA VAL A 110 -3.37 21.33 1.96
C VAL A 110 -4.70 20.99 1.26
N ALA A 111 -4.68 20.66 -0.04
CA ALA A 111 -5.88 20.26 -0.77
C ALA A 111 -6.47 18.94 -0.24
N TYR A 112 -5.63 18.02 0.21
CA TYR A 112 -6.07 16.70 0.68
C TYR A 112 -6.48 16.65 2.15
N PHE A 113 -5.72 17.29 3.06
CA PHE A 113 -5.98 17.29 4.49
C PHE A 113 -6.76 18.52 4.99
N GLY A 114 -7.01 19.51 4.13
CA GLY A 114 -7.58 20.81 4.50
C GLY A 114 -6.54 21.75 5.11
N ASN A 115 -6.82 23.06 5.11
CA ASN A 115 -5.88 24.07 5.57
C ASN A 115 -5.71 24.04 7.10
N SER A 116 -4.50 23.74 7.56
CA SER A 116 -4.11 23.68 8.98
C SER A 116 -2.85 24.50 9.23
N SER A 117 -2.70 25.04 10.43
CA SER A 117 -1.45 25.69 10.87
C SER A 117 -0.29 24.72 11.05
N CYS A 118 -0.55 23.42 11.17
CA CYS A 118 0.46 22.37 11.23
C CYS A 118 -0.10 20.99 10.83
N TYR A 119 0.74 20.14 10.25
CA TYR A 119 0.41 18.76 9.88
C TYR A 119 1.34 17.82 10.65
N VAL A 120 0.95 17.42 11.86
CA VAL A 120 1.78 16.62 12.77
C VAL A 120 1.46 15.13 12.62
N ASN A 121 2.45 14.30 12.29
CA ASN A 121 2.34 12.85 12.43
C ASN A 121 2.69 12.45 13.87
N GLY A 122 1.76 12.69 14.80
CA GLY A 122 1.90 12.24 16.19
C GLY A 122 1.73 10.72 16.31
N PRO A 123 2.22 10.10 17.40
CA PRO A 123 1.95 8.70 17.68
C PRO A 123 0.44 8.47 17.73
N ARG A 124 -0.06 7.60 16.85
CA ARG A 124 -1.48 7.24 16.80
C ARG A 124 -1.77 6.23 17.90
N ASN A 125 -2.94 6.31 18.52
CA ASN A 125 -3.44 5.21 19.34
C ASN A 125 -3.65 4.00 18.43
N ILE A 126 -2.78 2.99 18.56
CA ILE A 126 -2.89 1.75 17.79
C ILE A 126 -4.10 1.00 18.33
N SER A 127 -5.06 0.70 17.44
CA SER A 127 -6.22 -0.13 17.80
C SER A 127 -5.86 -1.60 17.73
N GLU A 128 -6.55 -2.42 18.51
CA GLU A 128 -6.43 -3.90 18.47
C GLU A 128 -6.62 -4.46 17.06
N THR A 129 -7.41 -3.79 16.21
CA THR A 129 -7.61 -4.15 14.80
C THR A 129 -6.36 -3.93 13.94
N ILE A 130 -5.62 -2.83 14.17
CA ILE A 130 -4.35 -2.56 13.47
C ILE A 130 -3.30 -3.57 13.92
N GLU A 131 -3.21 -3.80 15.23
CA GLU A 131 -2.26 -4.74 15.83
C GLU A 131 -2.51 -6.18 15.36
N GLY A 132 -3.78 -6.62 15.36
CA GLY A 132 -4.19 -7.92 14.85
C GLY A 132 -3.89 -8.09 13.35
N TRP A 133 -4.02 -7.03 12.54
CA TRP A 133 -3.66 -7.07 11.13
C TRP A 133 -2.14 -7.17 10.91
N SER A 134 -1.33 -6.45 11.69
CA SER A 134 0.13 -6.57 11.67
C SER A 134 0.56 -8.00 12.03
N TRP A 135 0.03 -8.55 13.12
CA TRP A 135 0.27 -9.95 13.52
C TRP A 135 -0.18 -10.96 12.45
N GLN A 136 -1.34 -10.75 11.82
CA GLN A 136 -1.82 -11.61 10.73
C GLN A 136 -0.85 -11.63 9.54
N ARG A 137 -0.30 -10.48 9.14
CA ARG A 137 0.69 -10.42 8.07
C ARG A 137 2.05 -11.02 8.47
N CYS A 138 2.43 -10.89 9.73
CA CYS A 138 3.66 -11.48 10.27
C CYS A 138 3.60 -12.99 10.49
N SER A 139 2.42 -13.61 10.41
CA SER A 139 2.22 -15.04 10.65
C SER A 139 1.82 -15.82 9.38
N GLU A 140 0.70 -15.48 8.76
CA GLU A 140 0.12 -16.23 7.64
C GLU A 140 -0.10 -15.37 6.38
N MET A 141 -0.54 -14.12 6.54
CA MET A 141 -0.91 -13.24 5.43
C MET A 141 0.29 -12.44 4.89
N VAL A 142 1.36 -13.15 4.53
CA VAL A 142 2.58 -12.55 4.00
C VAL A 142 2.32 -12.05 2.57
N ILE A 143 2.20 -10.73 2.43
CA ILE A 143 1.87 -10.05 1.16
C ILE A 143 3.13 -9.29 0.70
N PRO A 144 3.88 -9.80 -0.29
CA PRO A 144 5.19 -9.27 -0.67
C PRO A 144 5.08 -8.08 -1.63
N ILE A 145 4.50 -6.96 -1.18
CA ILE A 145 4.48 -5.71 -1.94
C ILE A 145 5.78 -4.94 -1.71
N GLY A 146 6.37 -4.40 -2.77
CA GLY A 146 7.56 -3.54 -2.71
C GLY A 146 7.63 -2.56 -3.90
N CYS A 147 8.45 -1.53 -3.80
CA CYS A 147 8.63 -0.50 -4.82
C CYS A 147 9.78 -0.87 -5.78
N SER A 148 9.61 -0.64 -7.09
CA SER A 148 10.71 -0.71 -8.09
C SER A 148 10.97 0.67 -8.71
N ASN A 149 12.12 0.79 -9.39
CA ASN A 149 12.53 1.99 -10.14
C ASN A 149 11.52 2.44 -11.22
N ASP A 150 10.60 1.57 -11.63
CA ASP A 150 9.57 1.84 -12.64
C ASP A 150 8.31 2.51 -12.06
N THR A 151 8.25 2.62 -10.72
CA THR A 151 7.15 3.28 -10.00
C THR A 151 7.48 4.74 -9.71
N MET A 152 6.48 5.55 -9.34
CA MET A 152 6.68 6.95 -8.96
C MET A 152 7.25 7.14 -7.54
N PHE A 153 7.67 6.06 -6.89
CA PHE A 153 8.14 6.02 -5.50
C PHE A 153 9.61 5.58 -5.47
N PRO A 154 10.38 5.94 -4.43
CA PRO A 154 11.72 5.43 -4.22
C PRO A 154 11.74 3.89 -4.17
N PRO A 155 12.79 3.22 -4.69
CA PRO A 155 12.86 1.77 -4.70
C PRO A 155 13.03 1.21 -3.29
N ASP A 156 12.15 0.27 -2.95
CA ASP A 156 12.08 -0.42 -1.65
C ASP A 156 11.51 -1.84 -1.90
N PRO A 157 12.32 -2.76 -2.46
CA PRO A 157 11.85 -4.08 -2.87
C PRO A 157 11.59 -4.97 -1.65
N PHE A 158 10.55 -5.81 -1.71
CA PHE A 158 10.20 -6.67 -0.59
C PHE A 158 11.30 -7.72 -0.33
N ASN A 159 11.86 -7.71 0.88
CA ASN A 159 12.88 -8.64 1.33
C ASN A 159 12.34 -9.52 2.47
N LEU A 160 12.27 -10.83 2.22
CA LEU A 160 11.72 -11.79 3.18
C LEU A 160 12.60 -11.96 4.45
N SER A 161 13.92 -11.73 4.38
CA SER A 161 14.81 -11.84 5.54
C SER A 161 14.55 -10.72 6.54
N SER A 162 14.63 -9.46 6.09
CA SER A 162 14.36 -8.31 6.96
C SER A 162 12.92 -8.33 7.49
N TYR A 163 11.95 -8.74 6.66
CA TYR A 163 10.57 -8.94 7.09
C TYR A 163 10.44 -10.03 8.18
N THR A 164 11.18 -11.13 8.04
CA THR A 164 11.22 -12.22 9.05
C THR A 164 11.88 -11.75 10.35
N GLU A 165 12.96 -10.97 10.27
CA GLU A 165 13.65 -10.40 11.42
C GLU A 165 12.74 -9.43 12.19
N GLN A 166 12.05 -8.53 11.47
CA GLN A 166 11.07 -7.60 12.03
C GLN A 166 9.93 -8.35 12.74
N CYS A 167 9.28 -9.29 12.06
CA CYS A 167 8.16 -10.05 12.63
C CYS A 167 8.54 -10.88 13.86
N ASN A 168 9.75 -11.45 13.89
CA ASN A 168 10.26 -12.14 15.09
C ASN A 168 10.55 -11.14 16.23
N SER A 169 11.06 -9.94 15.93
CA SER A 169 11.34 -8.90 16.93
C SER A 169 10.07 -8.29 17.53
N GLU A 170 9.04 -8.07 16.72
CA GLU A 170 7.77 -7.44 17.16
C GLU A 170 6.83 -8.45 17.82
N TYR A 171 6.73 -9.67 17.27
CA TYR A 171 5.67 -10.63 17.62
C TYR A 171 6.16 -12.01 18.07
N GLY A 172 7.46 -12.30 17.96
CA GLY A 172 8.00 -13.63 18.25
C GLY A 172 7.49 -14.74 17.31
N VAL A 173 6.92 -14.39 16.14
CA VAL A 173 6.42 -15.35 15.15
C VAL A 173 7.16 -15.23 13.82
N PRO A 174 7.66 -16.35 13.26
CA PRO A 174 8.22 -16.34 11.92
C PRO A 174 7.10 -16.41 10.85
N PRO A 175 7.14 -15.55 9.81
CA PRO A 175 6.15 -15.57 8.73
C PRO A 175 6.22 -16.85 7.91
N ARG A 176 5.06 -17.38 7.50
CA ARG A 176 4.92 -18.58 6.66
C ARG A 176 4.42 -18.22 5.25
N PRO A 177 5.27 -17.71 4.33
CA PRO A 177 4.82 -17.13 3.06
C PRO A 177 4.04 -18.07 2.14
N HIS A 178 4.38 -19.37 2.14
CA HIS A 178 3.71 -20.37 1.30
C HIS A 178 2.46 -20.97 1.96
N TRP A 179 2.09 -20.58 3.19
CA TRP A 179 0.98 -21.23 3.91
C TRP A 179 -0.37 -20.96 3.26
N VAL A 180 -0.66 -19.71 2.91
CA VAL A 180 -1.92 -19.33 2.26
C VAL A 180 -2.09 -20.01 0.90
N THR A 181 -1.04 -20.02 0.07
CA THR A 181 -1.07 -20.65 -1.26
C THR A 181 -1.13 -22.18 -1.18
N THR A 182 -0.51 -22.80 -0.16
CA THR A 182 -0.63 -24.24 0.12
C THR A 182 -2.02 -24.62 0.62
N TYR A 183 -2.59 -23.84 1.55
CA TYR A 183 -3.82 -24.19 2.23
C TYR A 183 -5.07 -23.81 1.41
N PHE A 184 -5.16 -22.59 0.89
CA PHE A 184 -6.32 -22.11 0.14
C PHE A 184 -6.17 -22.25 -1.39
N GLY A 185 -4.97 -22.62 -1.86
CA GLY A 185 -4.62 -22.66 -3.28
C GLY A 185 -4.08 -21.33 -3.80
N GLY A 186 -3.58 -21.38 -5.03
CA GLY A 186 -3.22 -20.21 -5.85
C GLY A 186 -3.93 -20.26 -7.20
N HIS A 187 -3.23 -19.89 -8.28
CA HIS A 187 -3.73 -19.96 -9.66
C HIS A 187 -4.52 -21.25 -9.96
N VAL A 188 -3.94 -22.41 -9.64
CA VAL A 188 -4.44 -23.76 -10.01
C VAL A 188 -5.81 -24.12 -9.39
N HIS A 189 -6.30 -23.37 -8.38
CA HIS A 189 -7.63 -23.59 -7.80
C HIS A 189 -8.67 -22.51 -8.17
N ILE A 190 -8.23 -21.38 -8.73
CA ILE A 190 -9.14 -20.29 -9.11
C ILE A 190 -9.75 -20.55 -10.50
N ASP A 191 -9.00 -21.18 -11.41
CA ASP A 191 -9.52 -21.64 -12.70
C ASP A 191 -10.58 -22.76 -12.57
N SER A 192 -10.75 -23.33 -11.37
CA SER A 192 -11.80 -24.31 -11.03
C SER A 192 -13.04 -23.67 -10.37
N LEU A 193 -13.07 -22.35 -10.22
CA LEU A 193 -14.17 -21.56 -9.65
C LEU A 193 -14.97 -20.75 -10.69
N LEU A 194 -14.54 -20.79 -11.95
CA LEU A 194 -15.17 -20.14 -13.11
C LEU A 194 -15.81 -21.19 -14.03
#